data_AF-A0AAE1XI82-F1
#
_entry.id   AF-A0AAE1XI82-F1
#
_cell.length_a   1.000
_cell.length_b   1.000
_cell.length_c   1.000
_cell.angle_alpha   90.00
_cell.angle_beta   90.00
_cell.angle_gamma   90.00
#
_symmetry.space_group_name_H-M   'P 1'
#
loop_
_entity.id
_entity.type
_entity.pdbx_description
1 polymer ?
#
loop_
_entity_poly.entity_id
_entity_poly.type
_entity_poly.pdbx_seq_one_letter_code
_entity_poly.pdbx_strand_id
1 'polypeptide(L)'
;MVCKPVEWKSTVVNPTTLAEVRGGYLSQPTGDIYHRYRLLTSHDNSHFFIKLEPDSRHGLLTIMPVINKLQAIPFEIHREGLSFILNNRDYLEECGILMPRFLASLNLKNASDILRKIYAEDESIKNVCNFPQLLQILLQRVQHARSESFILTLASAYEGYQFYLPSFIDFRGRIYRSGILHFHERDLARSLIVFAPNPYDSYDSEIDKRCRKILYCSAPFHYKSFQSYTESNEWYNDNKSSFNTSDHSLIEFALHAKKPFQFIANVLSLERKTDPSTIPVTQDASSSAYQIMSYFLLDVELANRTNLISIDDKIHDLYTKLIEELRDYLKVHLRSSLASVVCPRIDRKLVKAIFMPLIYGKTVISTTKDIHNSLSSLLTNQ
;
A
#
# COMPACT_ATOMS: atom_id res chain seq x y z
N MET A 1 -11.55 -2.07 -16.14
CA MET A 1 -12.23 -2.19 -17.46
C MET A 1 -12.23 -3.65 -17.84
N VAL A 2 -13.33 -4.21 -18.34
CA VAL A 2 -13.40 -5.63 -18.76
C VAL A 2 -12.94 -5.87 -20.20
N CYS A 3 -12.27 -4.88 -20.79
CA CYS A 3 -11.66 -4.94 -22.11
C CYS A 3 -10.32 -4.21 -22.08
N LYS A 4 -9.42 -4.56 -23.02
CA LYS A 4 -8.10 -3.92 -23.13
C LYS A 4 -8.25 -2.39 -23.26
N PRO A 5 -7.49 -1.58 -22.51
CA PRO A 5 -7.56 -0.13 -22.60
C PRO A 5 -7.15 0.38 -23.98
N VAL A 6 -7.68 1.54 -24.38
CA VAL A 6 -7.22 2.24 -25.59
C VAL A 6 -5.78 2.68 -25.36
N GLU A 7 -4.92 2.39 -26.32
CA GLU A 7 -3.53 2.86 -26.25
C GLU A 7 -3.48 4.38 -26.19
N TRP A 8 -2.66 4.90 -25.28
CA TRP A 8 -2.27 6.30 -25.23
C TRP A 8 -1.48 6.63 -26.49
N LYS A 9 -2.03 7.55 -27.29
CA LYS A 9 -1.42 8.06 -28.52
C LYS A 9 -1.70 9.54 -28.68
N SER A 10 -0.81 10.22 -29.41
CA SER A 10 -1.02 11.62 -29.78
C SER A 10 -2.22 11.74 -30.73
N THR A 11 -3.03 12.79 -30.54
CA THR A 11 -4.09 13.15 -31.50
C THR A 11 -3.60 14.04 -32.62
N VAL A 12 -2.37 14.56 -32.52
CA VAL A 12 -1.76 15.47 -33.49
C VAL A 12 -0.37 14.97 -33.90
N VAL A 13 0.14 15.42 -35.06
CA VAL A 13 1.44 14.98 -35.59
C VAL A 13 2.60 15.42 -34.69
N ASN A 14 2.53 16.64 -34.15
CA ASN A 14 3.57 17.25 -33.32
C ASN A 14 2.97 17.77 -32.01
N PRO A 15 2.72 16.88 -31.03
CA PRO A 15 2.18 17.30 -29.74
C PRO A 15 3.21 18.14 -28.99
N THR A 16 2.76 19.27 -28.47
CA THR A 16 3.51 20.21 -27.64
C THR A 16 3.29 19.97 -26.15
N THR A 17 2.24 19.22 -25.78
CA THR A 17 1.93 18.88 -24.38
C THR A 17 1.34 17.48 -24.24
N LEU A 18 1.42 16.89 -23.05
CA LEU A 18 0.69 15.65 -22.74
C LEU A 18 -0.84 15.81 -22.77
N ALA A 19 -1.35 17.04 -22.79
CA ALA A 19 -2.78 17.30 -22.94
C ALA A 19 -3.29 16.99 -24.36
N GLU A 20 -2.43 16.68 -25.32
CA GLU A 20 -2.76 16.27 -26.70
C GLU A 20 -2.68 14.74 -26.88
N VAL A 21 -2.51 13.99 -25.79
CA VAL A 21 -2.51 12.53 -25.79
C VAL A 21 -3.89 12.02 -25.34
N ARG A 22 -4.37 10.96 -25.97
CA ARG A 22 -5.66 10.31 -25.69
C ARG A 22 -5.50 8.79 -25.61
N GLY A 23 -6.28 8.16 -24.75
CA GLY A 23 -6.19 6.72 -24.47
C GLY A 23 -6.82 6.38 -23.11
N GLY A 24 -6.48 5.19 -22.60
CA GLY A 24 -7.03 4.66 -21.36
C GLY A 24 -8.43 4.09 -21.56
N TYR A 25 -9.45 4.83 -21.15
CA TYR A 25 -10.85 4.39 -21.26
C TYR A 25 -11.38 4.45 -22.70
N LEU A 26 -12.34 3.57 -23.03
CA LEU A 26 -13.00 3.55 -24.35
C LEU A 26 -13.78 4.84 -24.61
N SER A 27 -14.56 5.27 -23.62
CA SER A 27 -15.27 6.55 -23.63
C SER A 27 -14.46 7.59 -22.87
N GLN A 28 -14.36 8.79 -23.45
CA GLN A 28 -13.73 9.91 -22.77
C GLN A 28 -14.82 10.71 -22.04
N PRO A 29 -14.75 10.81 -20.71
CA PRO A 29 -15.70 11.62 -19.97
C PRO A 29 -15.58 13.10 -20.38
N THR A 30 -16.70 13.82 -20.46
CA THR A 30 -16.74 15.26 -20.78
C THR A 30 -16.85 16.12 -19.51
N GLY A 31 -16.44 17.38 -19.54
CA GLY A 31 -16.53 18.32 -18.39
C GLY A 31 -15.42 18.14 -17.35
N ASP A 32 -15.60 18.59 -16.11
CA ASP A 32 -14.54 18.59 -15.07
C ASP A 32 -14.01 17.19 -14.72
N ILE A 33 -14.87 16.17 -14.89
CA ILE A 33 -14.48 14.78 -14.70
C ILE A 33 -13.36 14.36 -15.67
N TYR A 34 -13.26 15.04 -16.83
CA TYR A 34 -12.23 14.81 -17.84
C TYR A 34 -10.81 15.02 -17.32
N HIS A 35 -10.58 16.00 -16.43
CA HIS A 35 -9.24 16.27 -15.89
C HIS A 35 -8.66 15.09 -15.10
N ARG A 36 -9.52 14.21 -14.55
CA ARG A 36 -9.10 13.00 -13.84
C ARG A 36 -8.75 11.82 -14.75
N TYR A 37 -9.14 11.89 -16.02
CA TYR A 37 -9.01 10.78 -16.97
C TYR A 37 -8.16 11.13 -18.20
N ARG A 38 -7.38 12.22 -18.13
CA ARG A 38 -6.27 12.49 -19.05
C ARG A 38 -5.02 11.73 -18.59
N LEU A 39 -4.10 11.50 -19.53
CA LEU A 39 -2.82 10.88 -19.20
C LEU A 39 -2.12 11.64 -18.07
N LEU A 40 -2.01 12.96 -18.17
CA LEU A 40 -1.55 13.81 -17.09
C LEU A 40 -2.71 14.14 -16.14
N THR A 41 -2.61 13.63 -14.92
CA THR A 41 -3.52 13.95 -13.81
C THR A 41 -3.02 15.21 -13.12
N SER A 42 -3.64 16.34 -13.45
CA SER A 42 -3.40 17.62 -12.78
C SER A 42 -4.70 18.40 -12.64
N HIS A 43 -4.93 18.90 -11.43
CA HIS A 43 -6.03 19.83 -11.14
C HIS A 43 -5.72 21.26 -11.62
N ASP A 44 -4.46 21.57 -11.90
CA ASP A 44 -4.01 22.88 -12.38
C ASP A 44 -3.08 22.67 -13.58
N ASN A 45 -3.70 22.57 -14.75
CA ASN A 45 -2.97 22.37 -16.01
C ASN A 45 -2.30 23.66 -16.51
N SER A 46 -2.59 24.82 -15.91
CA SER A 46 -1.90 26.08 -16.23
C SER A 46 -0.49 26.12 -15.64
N HIS A 47 -0.28 25.56 -14.45
CA HIS A 47 1.02 25.61 -13.78
C HIS A 47 1.73 24.25 -13.75
N PHE A 48 0.98 23.14 -13.75
CA PHE A 48 1.53 21.79 -13.67
C PHE A 48 1.22 21.00 -14.94
N PHE A 49 1.97 21.30 -16.00
CA PHE A 49 1.93 20.59 -17.27
C PHE A 49 3.33 20.12 -17.68
N ILE A 50 3.36 19.13 -18.59
CA ILE A 50 4.61 18.65 -19.19
C ILE A 50 4.63 19.13 -20.64
N LYS A 51 5.57 20.04 -20.93
CA LYS A 51 5.85 20.50 -22.29
C LYS A 51 6.69 19.46 -23.02
N LEU A 52 6.33 19.19 -24.25
CA LEU A 52 7.05 18.34 -25.17
C LEU A 52 7.78 19.25 -26.15
N GLU A 53 9.12 19.22 -26.13
CA GLU A 53 9.94 19.96 -27.09
C GLU A 53 9.78 19.39 -28.51
N PRO A 54 9.99 20.18 -29.58
CA PRO A 54 9.78 19.72 -30.97
C PRO A 54 10.58 18.45 -31.35
N ASP A 55 11.79 18.30 -30.81
CA ASP A 55 12.64 17.11 -30.99
C ASP A 55 12.37 15.99 -29.96
N SER A 56 11.48 16.24 -29.00
CA SER A 56 11.09 15.29 -27.95
C SER A 56 10.08 14.23 -28.43
N ARG A 57 9.97 14.01 -29.75
CA ARG A 57 9.39 12.77 -30.30
C ARG A 57 9.96 11.54 -29.56
N HIS A 58 11.24 11.57 -29.21
CA HIS A 58 11.89 10.56 -28.37
C HIS A 58 11.24 10.38 -26.98
N GLY A 59 10.82 11.45 -26.31
CA GLY A 59 10.19 11.38 -24.99
C GLY A 59 8.83 10.69 -25.03
N LEU A 60 7.98 11.03 -25.99
CA LEU A 60 6.72 10.32 -26.20
C LEU A 60 6.93 8.88 -26.68
N LEU A 61 7.89 8.65 -27.58
CA LEU A 61 8.28 7.31 -28.03
C LEU A 61 8.83 6.46 -26.88
N THR A 62 9.27 7.06 -25.77
CA THR A 62 9.73 6.33 -24.58
C THR A 62 8.60 6.11 -23.58
N ILE A 63 7.81 7.15 -23.25
CA ILE A 63 6.77 7.08 -22.22
C ILE A 63 5.57 6.25 -22.71
N MET A 64 5.10 6.46 -23.95
CA MET A 64 3.85 5.85 -24.42
C MET A 64 3.93 4.31 -24.43
N PRO A 65 5.00 3.67 -24.95
CA PRO A 65 5.12 2.22 -24.89
C PRO A 65 5.11 1.68 -23.47
N VAL A 66 5.75 2.37 -22.52
CA VAL A 66 5.77 1.96 -21.10
C VAL A 66 4.37 2.03 -20.50
N ILE A 67 3.68 3.16 -20.64
CA ILE A 67 2.32 3.35 -20.10
C ILE A 67 1.34 2.35 -20.74
N ASN A 68 1.43 2.17 -22.06
CA ASN A 68 0.60 1.22 -22.82
C ASN A 68 0.86 -0.23 -22.40
N LYS A 69 2.13 -0.62 -22.24
CA LYS A 69 2.49 -1.93 -21.70
C LYS A 69 1.90 -2.14 -20.31
N LEU A 70 2.03 -1.14 -19.42
CA LEU A 70 1.58 -1.23 -18.03
C LEU A 70 0.06 -1.26 -17.87
N GLN A 71 -0.73 -0.68 -18.78
CA GLN A 71 -2.20 -0.77 -18.75
C GLN A 71 -2.76 -1.97 -19.50
N ALA A 72 -1.97 -2.56 -20.41
CA ALA A 72 -2.36 -3.73 -21.19
C ALA A 72 -2.22 -5.05 -20.43
N ILE A 73 -1.70 -5.04 -19.19
CA ILE A 73 -1.60 -6.22 -18.35
C ILE A 73 -3.01 -6.62 -17.89
N PRO A 74 -3.49 -7.84 -18.22
CA PRO A 74 -4.75 -8.35 -17.73
C PRO A 74 -4.60 -8.86 -16.29
N PHE A 75 -5.63 -8.61 -15.50
CA PHE A 75 -5.77 -9.08 -14.12
C PHE A 75 -7.06 -9.86 -13.97
N GLU A 76 -7.11 -10.72 -12.97
CA GLU A 76 -8.30 -11.43 -12.52
C GLU A 76 -8.45 -11.30 -11.01
N ILE A 77 -9.65 -11.63 -10.52
CA ILE A 77 -9.89 -11.71 -9.09
C ILE A 77 -9.39 -13.05 -8.58
N HIS A 78 -8.65 -13.02 -7.47
CA HIS A 78 -8.18 -14.21 -6.77
C HIS A 78 -9.38 -15.00 -6.21
N ARG A 79 -9.94 -15.91 -7.01
CA ARG A 79 -11.17 -16.65 -6.69
C ARG A 79 -11.11 -17.36 -5.35
N GLU A 80 -10.01 -18.06 -5.08
CA GLU A 80 -9.82 -18.79 -3.82
C GLU A 80 -9.71 -17.81 -2.63
N GLY A 81 -8.92 -16.75 -2.77
CA GLY A 81 -8.82 -15.69 -1.76
C GLY A 81 -10.15 -14.98 -1.48
N LEU A 82 -10.94 -14.65 -2.52
CA LEU A 82 -12.26 -14.06 -2.37
C LEU A 82 -13.22 -15.03 -1.67
N SER A 83 -13.28 -16.28 -2.12
CA SER A 83 -14.14 -17.32 -1.53
C SER A 83 -13.79 -17.55 -0.06
N PHE A 84 -12.50 -17.60 0.27
CA PHE A 84 -12.03 -17.72 1.66
C PHE A 84 -12.53 -16.56 2.53
N ILE A 85 -12.40 -15.32 2.05
CA ILE A 85 -12.84 -14.13 2.79
C ILE A 85 -14.36 -14.12 2.97
N LEU A 86 -15.13 -14.49 1.95
CA LEU A 86 -16.59 -14.51 2.02
C LEU A 86 -17.12 -15.62 2.94
N ASN A 87 -16.54 -16.82 2.85
CA ASN A 87 -16.95 -17.97 3.67
C ASN A 87 -16.58 -17.81 5.14
N ASN A 88 -15.48 -17.11 5.44
CA ASN A 88 -15.01 -16.86 6.80
C ASN A 88 -15.29 -15.42 7.28
N ARG A 89 -16.24 -14.71 6.63
CA ARG A 89 -16.48 -13.28 6.87
C ARG A 89 -16.80 -12.96 8.33
N ASP A 90 -17.64 -13.76 8.97
CA ASP A 90 -18.05 -13.54 10.36
C ASP A 90 -16.86 -13.63 11.32
N TYR A 91 -16.03 -14.66 11.15
CA TYR A 91 -14.85 -14.86 11.98
C TYR A 91 -13.77 -13.78 11.73
N LEU A 92 -13.59 -13.34 10.47
CA LEU A 92 -12.71 -12.21 10.14
C LEU A 92 -13.17 -10.89 10.78
N GLU A 93 -14.48 -10.68 10.94
CA GLU A 93 -15.03 -9.53 11.67
C GLU A 93 -14.83 -9.68 13.19
N GLU A 94 -15.03 -10.87 13.74
CA GLU A 94 -14.82 -11.18 15.16
C GLU A 94 -13.35 -10.96 15.59
N CYS A 95 -12.40 -11.45 14.79
CA CYS A 95 -10.98 -11.22 15.03
C CYS A 95 -10.54 -9.76 14.76
N GLY A 96 -11.39 -8.94 14.16
CA GLY A 96 -11.10 -7.53 13.85
C GLY A 96 -10.19 -7.32 12.63
N ILE A 97 -9.99 -8.33 11.79
CA ILE A 97 -9.27 -8.21 10.51
C ILE A 97 -10.13 -7.45 9.49
N LEU A 98 -11.45 -7.68 9.50
CA LEU A 98 -12.44 -6.91 8.73
C LEU A 98 -13.27 -6.04 9.68
N MET A 99 -13.68 -4.87 9.20
CA MET A 99 -14.66 -4.07 9.92
C MET A 99 -16.05 -4.71 9.85
N PRO A 100 -16.83 -4.63 10.94
CA PRO A 100 -18.20 -5.12 10.95
C PRO A 100 -19.04 -4.55 9.80
N ARG A 101 -19.60 -5.41 8.95
CA ARG A 101 -20.33 -5.00 7.74
C ARG A 101 -21.53 -4.10 8.01
N PHE A 102 -22.17 -4.22 9.16
CA PHE A 102 -23.30 -3.35 9.54
C PHE A 102 -22.89 -1.86 9.61
N LEU A 103 -21.62 -1.56 9.86
CA LEU A 103 -21.12 -0.18 9.87
C LEU A 103 -21.18 0.44 8.46
N ALA A 104 -21.07 -0.37 7.40
CA ALA A 104 -21.12 0.13 6.03
C ALA A 104 -22.50 0.70 5.66
N SER A 105 -23.57 0.08 6.17
CA SER A 105 -24.97 0.47 5.96
C SER A 105 -25.50 1.46 7.01
N LEU A 106 -24.68 1.86 7.98
CA LEU A 106 -25.06 2.75 9.07
C LEU A 106 -25.48 4.14 8.55
N ASN A 107 -26.64 4.63 9.01
CA ASN A 107 -27.03 6.02 8.84
C ASN A 107 -26.21 6.92 9.79
N LEU A 108 -25.28 7.69 9.22
CA LEU A 108 -24.34 8.51 9.99
C LEU A 108 -25.02 9.57 10.86
N LYS A 109 -26.13 10.16 10.40
CA LYS A 109 -26.86 11.17 11.17
C LYS A 109 -27.43 10.53 12.43
N ASN A 110 -28.20 9.46 12.26
CA ASN A 110 -28.82 8.75 13.39
C ASN A 110 -27.76 8.23 14.37
N ALA A 111 -26.67 7.65 13.87
CA ALA A 111 -25.58 7.17 14.71
C ALA A 111 -24.89 8.30 15.48
N SER A 112 -24.68 9.46 14.83
CA SER A 112 -24.09 10.64 15.50
C SER A 112 -25.01 11.20 16.58
N ASP A 113 -26.32 11.19 16.36
CA ASP A 113 -27.32 11.67 17.33
C ASP A 113 -27.41 10.74 18.54
N ILE A 114 -27.38 9.42 18.33
CA ILE A 114 -27.29 8.43 19.41
C ILE A 114 -25.99 8.59 20.19
N LEU A 115 -24.86 8.70 19.49
CA LEU A 115 -23.55 8.90 20.13
C LEU A 115 -23.53 10.16 20.98
N ARG A 116 -24.13 11.26 20.50
CA ARG A 116 -24.24 12.52 21.23
C ARG A 116 -25.08 12.36 22.50
N LYS A 117 -26.21 11.65 22.41
CA LYS A 117 -27.07 11.37 23.56
C LYS A 117 -26.32 10.56 24.62
N ILE A 118 -25.71 9.44 24.22
CA ILE A 118 -24.93 8.58 25.14
C ILE A 118 -23.79 9.37 25.79
N TYR A 119 -23.04 10.16 24.99
CA TYR A 119 -21.96 10.99 25.51
C TYR A 119 -22.44 12.03 26.53
N ALA A 120 -23.63 12.61 26.33
CA ALA A 120 -24.20 13.57 27.28
C ALA A 120 -24.61 12.91 28.60
N GLU A 121 -25.12 11.68 28.55
CA GLU A 121 -25.64 10.91 29.68
C GLU A 121 -24.53 10.19 30.48
N ASP A 122 -23.42 9.83 29.85
CA ASP A 122 -22.34 9.05 30.48
C ASP A 122 -21.13 9.92 30.86
N GLU A 123 -21.06 10.32 32.13
CA GLU A 123 -19.94 11.07 32.70
C GLU A 123 -18.60 10.29 32.66
N SER A 124 -18.63 8.96 32.69
CA SER A 124 -17.40 8.15 32.65
C SER A 124 -16.65 8.32 31.32
N ILE A 125 -17.39 8.46 30.22
CA ILE A 125 -16.82 8.66 28.88
C ILE A 125 -16.19 10.05 28.76
N LYS A 126 -16.80 11.08 29.38
CA LYS A 126 -16.30 12.46 29.35
C LYS A 126 -14.94 12.60 30.01
N ASN A 127 -14.65 11.77 31.01
CA ASN A 127 -13.34 11.71 31.67
C ASN A 127 -12.25 11.10 30.79
N VAL A 128 -12.61 10.33 29.75
CA VAL A 128 -11.67 9.61 28.88
C VAL A 128 -11.43 10.35 27.57
N CYS A 129 -12.45 10.94 26.97
CA CYS A 129 -12.34 11.60 25.66
C CYS A 129 -13.44 12.65 25.42
N ASN A 130 -13.20 13.52 24.43
CA ASN A 130 -14.20 14.50 24.01
C ASN A 130 -15.09 13.96 22.88
N PHE A 131 -16.31 14.51 22.77
CA PHE A 131 -17.25 14.12 21.74
C PHE A 131 -16.70 14.20 20.30
N PRO A 132 -15.98 15.28 19.89
CA PRO A 132 -15.37 15.32 18.56
C PRO A 132 -14.43 14.15 18.25
N GLN A 133 -13.62 13.71 19.22
CA GLN A 133 -12.73 12.56 19.07
C GLN A 133 -13.53 11.26 18.85
N LEU A 134 -14.57 11.02 19.65
CA LEU A 134 -15.43 9.85 19.49
C LEU A 134 -16.15 9.85 18.14
N LEU A 135 -16.69 10.99 17.73
CA LEU A 135 -17.35 11.14 16.44
C LEU A 135 -16.36 10.87 15.30
N GLN A 136 -15.13 11.38 15.41
CA GLN A 136 -14.10 11.11 14.41
C GLN A 136 -13.77 9.61 14.31
N ILE A 137 -13.65 8.90 15.44
CA ILE A 137 -13.43 7.45 15.47
C ILE A 137 -14.60 6.72 14.78
N LEU A 138 -15.85 7.07 15.10
CA LEU A 138 -17.03 6.49 14.46
C LEU A 138 -17.00 6.71 12.94
N LEU A 139 -16.77 7.94 12.49
CA LEU A 139 -16.71 8.29 11.07
C LEU A 139 -15.61 7.51 10.34
N GLN A 140 -14.43 7.38 10.95
CA GLN A 140 -13.32 6.61 10.39
C GLN A 140 -13.66 5.12 10.27
N ARG A 141 -14.27 4.52 11.30
CA ARG A 141 -14.69 3.11 11.28
C ARG A 141 -15.77 2.84 10.23
N VAL A 142 -16.77 3.71 10.14
CA VAL A 142 -17.81 3.62 9.09
C VAL A 142 -17.20 3.75 7.70
N GLN A 143 -16.31 4.72 7.49
CA GLN A 143 -15.62 4.87 6.21
C GLN A 143 -14.78 3.64 5.87
N HIS A 144 -14.08 3.06 6.85
CA HIS A 144 -13.29 1.84 6.66
C HIS A 144 -14.17 0.66 6.24
N ALA A 145 -15.28 0.43 6.95
CA ALA A 145 -16.25 -0.62 6.62
C ALA A 145 -16.86 -0.44 5.23
N ARG A 146 -17.19 0.79 4.83
CA ARG A 146 -17.69 1.11 3.48
C ARG A 146 -16.65 0.81 2.42
N SER A 147 -15.40 1.21 2.63
CA SER A 147 -14.31 0.94 1.69
C SER A 147 -14.09 -0.57 1.51
N GLU A 148 -13.99 -1.33 2.59
CA GLU A 148 -13.83 -2.79 2.52
C GLU A 148 -15.02 -3.49 1.86
N SER A 149 -16.25 -3.12 2.25
CA SER A 149 -17.47 -3.68 1.67
C SER A 149 -17.57 -3.39 0.17
N PHE A 150 -17.17 -2.18 -0.25
CA PHE A 150 -17.17 -1.81 -1.65
C PHE A 150 -16.08 -2.55 -2.44
N ILE A 151 -14.88 -2.74 -1.88
CA ILE A 151 -13.82 -3.57 -2.48
C ILE A 151 -14.33 -5.00 -2.72
N LEU A 152 -14.95 -5.63 -1.71
CA LEU A 152 -15.47 -6.99 -1.83
C LEU A 152 -16.62 -7.07 -2.83
N THR A 153 -17.53 -6.09 -2.83
CA THR A 153 -18.62 -6.02 -3.82
C THR A 153 -18.08 -5.92 -5.24
N LEU A 154 -17.07 -5.07 -5.47
CA LEU A 154 -16.41 -4.95 -6.78
C LEU A 154 -15.70 -6.25 -7.14
N ALA A 155 -14.96 -6.85 -6.21
CA ALA A 155 -14.27 -8.12 -6.46
C ALA A 155 -15.25 -9.23 -6.85
N SER A 156 -16.37 -9.37 -6.16
CA SER A 156 -17.44 -10.32 -6.57
C SER A 156 -18.02 -9.99 -7.94
N ALA A 157 -18.19 -8.71 -8.28
CA ALA A 157 -18.70 -8.32 -9.60
C ALA A 157 -17.71 -8.58 -10.74
N TYR A 158 -16.39 -8.51 -10.48
CA TYR A 158 -15.33 -8.80 -11.43
C TYR A 158 -14.90 -10.27 -11.45
N GLU A 159 -15.41 -11.10 -10.53
CA GLU A 159 -15.06 -12.52 -10.49
C GLU A 159 -15.42 -13.22 -11.81
N GLY A 160 -14.45 -13.94 -12.37
CA GLY A 160 -14.60 -14.62 -13.67
C GLY A 160 -14.36 -13.72 -14.89
N TYR A 161 -14.15 -12.42 -14.70
CA TYR A 161 -13.75 -11.51 -15.78
C TYR A 161 -12.25 -11.21 -15.73
N GLN A 162 -11.62 -11.13 -16.90
CA GLN A 162 -10.36 -10.41 -17.06
C GLN A 162 -10.63 -8.91 -17.06
N PHE A 163 -9.86 -8.18 -16.25
CA PHE A 163 -9.95 -6.74 -16.20
C PHE A 163 -8.59 -6.07 -16.29
N TYR A 164 -8.63 -4.83 -16.75
CA TYR A 164 -7.48 -3.98 -16.97
C TYR A 164 -7.62 -2.69 -16.16
N LEU A 165 -6.48 -2.18 -15.72
CA LEU A 165 -6.37 -0.99 -14.91
C LEU A 165 -5.69 0.10 -15.74
N PRO A 166 -6.40 1.11 -16.29
CA PRO A 166 -5.75 2.20 -17.03
C PRO A 166 -4.65 2.90 -16.22
N SER A 167 -3.56 3.25 -16.88
CA SER A 167 -2.41 3.97 -16.31
C SER A 167 -2.57 5.47 -16.51
N PHE A 168 -2.23 6.25 -15.48
CA PHE A 168 -2.16 7.71 -15.51
C PHE A 168 -0.82 8.18 -14.95
N ILE A 169 -0.42 9.42 -15.22
CA ILE A 169 0.80 10.02 -14.66
C ILE A 169 0.52 11.34 -13.96
N ASP A 170 1.28 11.68 -12.93
CA ASP A 170 1.31 13.05 -12.39
C ASP A 170 2.39 13.92 -13.08
N PHE A 171 2.47 15.20 -12.72
CA PHE A 171 3.45 16.14 -13.28
C PHE A 171 4.91 15.78 -12.97
N ARG A 172 5.15 14.84 -12.05
CA ARG A 172 6.47 14.30 -11.69
C ARG A 172 6.80 13.02 -12.46
N GLY A 173 5.86 12.52 -13.27
CA GLY A 173 5.97 11.26 -14.02
C GLY A 173 5.63 10.00 -13.21
N ARG A 174 5.10 10.11 -11.98
CA ARG A 174 4.67 8.94 -11.20
C ARG A 174 3.40 8.34 -11.78
N ILE A 175 3.34 7.01 -11.82
CA ILE A 175 2.22 6.29 -12.44
C ILE A 175 1.15 5.97 -11.40
N TYR A 176 -0.12 6.21 -11.77
CA TYR A 176 -1.30 5.98 -10.94
C TYR A 176 -2.33 5.14 -11.68
N ARG A 177 -3.27 4.57 -10.91
CA ARG A 177 -4.46 3.86 -11.37
C ARG A 177 -5.69 4.59 -10.85
N SER A 178 -6.82 4.40 -11.50
CA SER A 178 -8.10 4.97 -11.06
C SER A 178 -8.96 3.90 -10.37
N GLY A 179 -9.79 4.32 -9.42
CA GLY A 179 -10.67 3.45 -8.64
C GLY A 179 -10.05 3.01 -7.31
N ILE A 180 -10.66 2.02 -6.66
CA ILE A 180 -10.22 1.49 -5.35
C ILE A 180 -9.89 -0.01 -5.37
N LEU A 181 -10.07 -0.66 -6.52
CA LEU A 181 -9.71 -2.06 -6.72
C LEU A 181 -8.51 -2.11 -7.66
N HIS A 182 -7.32 -1.81 -7.11
CA HIS A 182 -6.05 -1.85 -7.84
C HIS A 182 -4.87 -2.10 -6.89
N PHE A 183 -3.73 -2.52 -7.44
CA PHE A 183 -2.55 -2.94 -6.66
C PHE A 183 -1.78 -1.80 -5.94
N HIS A 184 -2.12 -0.53 -6.14
CA HIS A 184 -1.63 0.57 -5.29
C HIS A 184 -2.47 0.79 -4.01
N GLU A 185 -3.61 0.10 -3.86
CA GLU A 185 -4.48 0.25 -2.69
C GLU A 185 -3.99 -0.54 -1.47
N ARG A 186 -4.82 -0.53 -0.43
CA ARG A 186 -4.60 -1.25 0.82
C ARG A 186 -4.55 -2.76 0.63
N ASP A 187 -4.11 -3.43 1.70
CA ASP A 187 -3.87 -4.86 1.78
C ASP A 187 -4.99 -5.74 1.16
N LEU A 188 -6.24 -5.50 1.54
CA LEU A 188 -7.41 -6.24 1.02
C LEU A 188 -7.58 -6.14 -0.50
N ALA A 189 -7.41 -4.95 -1.08
CA ALA A 189 -7.53 -4.80 -2.54
C ALA A 189 -6.38 -5.52 -3.25
N ARG A 190 -5.17 -5.45 -2.69
CA ARG A 190 -3.97 -6.09 -3.26
C ARG A 190 -4.06 -7.62 -3.22
N SER A 191 -4.61 -8.20 -2.15
CA SER A 191 -4.73 -9.66 -2.01
C SER A 191 -5.73 -10.30 -2.96
N LEU A 192 -6.66 -9.50 -3.50
CA LEU A 192 -7.74 -9.94 -4.37
C LEU A 192 -7.38 -9.86 -5.86
N ILE A 193 -6.25 -9.24 -6.24
CA ILE A 193 -5.89 -9.00 -7.63
C ILE A 193 -4.70 -9.87 -7.99
N VAL A 194 -4.87 -10.72 -9.00
CA VAL A 194 -3.83 -11.59 -9.55
C VAL A 194 -3.64 -11.34 -11.03
N PHE A 195 -2.49 -11.72 -11.59
CA PHE A 195 -2.32 -11.69 -13.04
C PHE A 195 -3.28 -12.68 -13.69
N ALA A 196 -3.93 -12.28 -14.78
CA ALA A 196 -4.75 -13.21 -15.53
C ALA A 196 -3.85 -14.24 -16.23
N PRO A 197 -4.14 -15.55 -16.13
CA PRO A 197 -3.37 -16.55 -16.84
C PRO A 197 -3.55 -16.37 -18.35
N ASN A 198 -2.48 -16.58 -19.11
CA ASN A 198 -2.57 -16.62 -20.57
C ASN A 198 -3.06 -18.03 -20.97
N PRO A 199 -4.23 -18.17 -21.62
CA PRO A 199 -4.79 -19.48 -21.95
C PRO A 199 -3.93 -20.30 -22.93
N TYR A 200 -2.95 -19.66 -23.58
CA TYR A 200 -2.00 -20.31 -24.47
C TYR A 200 -0.71 -20.78 -23.78
N ASP A 201 -0.50 -20.39 -22.51
CA ASP A 201 0.66 -20.86 -21.77
C ASP A 201 0.44 -22.32 -21.37
N SER A 202 1.30 -23.22 -21.87
CA SER A 202 1.34 -24.60 -21.40
C SER A 202 1.90 -24.64 -19.98
N TYR A 203 1.38 -25.55 -19.16
CA TYR A 203 1.97 -25.81 -17.83
C TYR A 203 3.47 -26.12 -17.97
N ASP A 204 4.29 -25.36 -17.24
CA ASP A 204 5.72 -25.54 -17.16
C ASP A 204 6.11 -25.78 -15.70
N SER A 205 6.58 -26.99 -15.41
CA SER A 205 6.95 -27.41 -14.05
C SER A 205 8.11 -26.62 -13.46
N GLU A 206 9.04 -26.14 -14.29
CA GLU A 206 10.18 -25.37 -13.81
C GLU A 206 9.77 -23.93 -13.48
N ILE A 207 8.86 -23.34 -14.27
CA ILE A 207 8.24 -22.04 -13.96
C ILE A 207 7.43 -22.15 -12.67
N ASP A 208 6.57 -23.16 -12.52
CA ASP A 208 5.80 -23.38 -11.28
C ASP A 208 6.73 -23.49 -10.07
N LYS A 209 7.76 -24.34 -10.14
CA LYS A 209 8.76 -24.50 -9.07
C LYS A 209 9.46 -23.19 -8.73
N ARG A 210 9.81 -22.39 -9.73
CA ARG A 210 10.43 -21.06 -9.52
C ARG A 210 9.45 -20.10 -8.86
N CYS A 211 8.21 -20.01 -9.33
CA CYS A 211 7.18 -19.15 -8.75
C CYS A 211 6.87 -19.55 -7.31
N ARG A 212 6.73 -20.85 -7.01
CA ARG A 212 6.59 -21.36 -5.64
C ARG A 212 7.76 -20.95 -4.77
N LYS A 213 9.01 -21.11 -5.23
CA LYS A 213 10.19 -20.69 -4.46
C LYS A 213 10.18 -19.19 -4.14
N ILE A 214 9.78 -18.35 -5.10
CA ILE A 214 9.67 -16.91 -4.87
C ILE A 214 8.54 -16.61 -3.88
N LEU A 215 7.37 -17.22 -4.05
CA LEU A 215 6.24 -17.04 -3.16
C LEU A 215 6.55 -17.47 -1.74
N TYR A 216 7.19 -18.63 -1.59
CA TYR A 216 7.64 -19.20 -0.33
C TYR A 216 8.54 -18.22 0.46
N CYS A 217 9.42 -17.52 -0.26
CA CYS A 217 10.24 -16.45 0.31
C CYS A 217 9.45 -15.17 0.60
N SER A 218 8.48 -14.81 -0.25
CA SER A 218 7.75 -13.54 -0.15
C SER A 218 6.61 -13.55 0.88
N ALA A 219 5.94 -14.69 1.10
CA ALA A 219 4.80 -14.81 2.01
C ALA A 219 5.13 -14.28 3.42
N PRO A 220 6.24 -14.72 4.05
CA PRO A 220 6.63 -14.22 5.37
C PRO A 220 6.82 -12.70 5.43
N PHE A 221 7.27 -12.04 4.35
CA PHE A 221 7.44 -10.59 4.35
C PHE A 221 6.12 -9.81 4.50
N HIS A 222 4.98 -10.46 4.23
CA HIS A 222 3.66 -9.92 4.57
C HIS A 222 3.33 -10.06 6.06
N TYR A 223 3.96 -11.01 6.75
CA TYR A 223 3.84 -11.19 8.20
C TYR A 223 4.75 -10.24 8.97
N LYS A 224 6.06 -10.28 8.74
CA LYS A 224 7.06 -9.42 9.40
C LYS A 224 8.24 -9.10 8.47
N SER A 225 9.19 -8.29 8.94
CA SER A 225 10.41 -8.01 8.17
C SER A 225 11.51 -8.99 8.58
N PHE A 226 12.39 -9.33 7.64
CA PHE A 226 13.53 -10.24 7.82
C PHE A 226 14.82 -9.55 7.39
N GLN A 227 15.96 -10.04 7.89
CA GLN A 227 17.29 -9.56 7.51
C GLN A 227 17.88 -10.35 6.34
N SER A 228 17.28 -11.46 5.94
CA SER A 228 17.67 -12.20 4.75
C SER A 228 16.50 -13.00 4.16
N TYR A 229 16.63 -13.42 2.91
CA TYR A 229 15.68 -14.34 2.28
C TYR A 229 15.73 -15.76 2.89
N THR A 230 16.89 -16.18 3.40
CA THR A 230 17.06 -17.47 4.08
C THR A 230 16.25 -17.51 5.37
N GLU A 231 16.38 -16.50 6.22
CA GLU A 231 15.62 -16.37 7.47
C GLU A 231 14.10 -16.36 7.21
N SER A 232 13.66 -15.71 6.13
CA SER A 232 12.26 -15.71 5.70
C SER A 232 11.76 -17.13 5.41
N ASN A 233 12.52 -17.90 4.61
CA ASN A 233 12.16 -19.28 4.25
C ASN A 233 12.16 -20.23 5.45
N GLU A 234 13.14 -20.11 6.34
CA GLU A 234 13.23 -20.88 7.60
C GLU A 234 12.00 -20.60 8.46
N TRP A 235 11.67 -19.31 8.66
CA TRP A 235 10.49 -18.92 9.43
C TRP A 235 9.20 -19.50 8.84
N TYR A 236 9.03 -19.52 7.51
CA TYR A 236 7.84 -20.15 6.92
C TYR A 236 7.80 -21.65 7.24
N ASN A 237 8.92 -22.37 7.09
CA ASN A 237 8.98 -23.82 7.38
C ASN A 237 8.61 -24.12 8.83
N ASP A 238 9.11 -23.33 9.76
CA ASP A 238 8.90 -23.53 11.19
C ASP A 238 7.45 -23.25 11.62
N ASN A 239 6.73 -22.40 10.88
CA ASN A 239 5.39 -21.94 11.25
C ASN A 239 4.27 -22.53 10.41
N LYS A 240 4.55 -23.13 9.24
CA LYS A 240 3.51 -23.63 8.32
C LYS A 240 2.56 -24.65 8.94
N SER A 241 3.06 -25.49 9.83
CA SER A 241 2.24 -26.46 10.56
C SER A 241 1.23 -25.79 11.49
N SER A 242 1.48 -24.56 11.96
CA SER A 242 0.58 -23.83 12.86
C SER A 242 -0.60 -23.21 12.11
N PHE A 243 -0.36 -22.64 10.92
CA PHE A 243 -1.42 -21.94 10.17
C PHE A 243 -2.10 -22.79 9.10
N ASN A 244 -1.52 -23.91 8.68
CA ASN A 244 -2.07 -24.77 7.62
C ASN A 244 -2.93 -25.94 8.14
N THR A 245 -3.52 -25.81 9.34
CA THR A 245 -4.40 -26.86 9.91
C THR A 245 -5.87 -26.66 9.55
N SER A 246 -6.32 -25.40 9.45
CA SER A 246 -7.69 -25.02 9.11
C SER A 246 -7.76 -23.57 8.61
N ASP A 247 -8.92 -23.15 8.09
CA ASP A 247 -9.16 -21.75 7.74
C ASP A 247 -9.05 -20.83 8.98
N HIS A 248 -9.54 -21.29 10.14
CA HIS A 248 -9.50 -20.50 11.39
C HIS A 248 -8.06 -20.32 11.89
N SER A 249 -7.25 -21.39 11.88
CA SER A 249 -5.84 -21.27 12.27
C SER A 249 -5.06 -20.31 11.37
N LEU A 250 -5.39 -20.27 10.07
CA LEU A 250 -4.79 -19.31 9.16
C LEU A 250 -5.20 -17.87 9.49
N ILE A 251 -6.46 -17.64 9.83
CA ILE A 251 -6.99 -16.31 10.23
C ILE A 251 -6.37 -15.84 11.54
N GLU A 252 -6.36 -16.68 12.57
CA GLU A 252 -5.76 -16.37 13.88
C GLU A 252 -4.27 -16.05 13.74
N PHE A 253 -3.55 -16.83 12.93
CA PHE A 253 -2.14 -16.57 12.68
C PHE A 253 -1.95 -15.25 11.90
N ALA A 254 -2.73 -15.04 10.84
CA ALA A 254 -2.66 -13.83 10.01
C ALA A 254 -3.02 -12.54 10.76
N LEU A 255 -3.76 -12.61 11.87
CA LEU A 255 -4.09 -11.45 12.72
C LEU A 255 -2.84 -10.64 13.13
N HIS A 256 -1.71 -11.34 13.30
CA HIS A 256 -0.44 -10.73 13.71
C HIS A 256 0.45 -10.30 12.54
N ALA A 257 0.01 -10.52 11.30
CA ALA A 257 0.74 -10.11 10.11
C ALA A 257 0.67 -8.59 9.88
N LYS A 258 1.73 -8.01 9.32
CA LYS A 258 1.73 -6.61 8.83
C LYS A 258 0.71 -6.37 7.72
N LYS A 259 0.42 -7.40 6.93
CA LYS A 259 -0.44 -7.42 5.74
C LYS A 259 -1.25 -8.73 5.73
N PRO A 260 -2.28 -8.86 6.60
CA PRO A 260 -3.01 -10.11 6.82
C PRO A 260 -3.58 -10.72 5.54
N PHE A 261 -4.23 -9.94 4.67
CA PHE A 261 -4.88 -10.50 3.49
C PHE A 261 -3.89 -10.95 2.42
N GLN A 262 -2.81 -10.22 2.19
CA GLN A 262 -1.76 -10.68 1.27
C GLN A 262 -1.01 -11.91 1.82
N PHE A 263 -0.83 -12.01 3.15
CA PHE A 263 -0.28 -13.21 3.77
C PHE A 263 -1.19 -14.42 3.53
N ILE A 264 -2.50 -14.28 3.83
CA ILE A 264 -3.51 -15.30 3.56
C ILE A 264 -3.50 -15.69 2.08
N ALA A 265 -3.56 -14.71 1.17
CA ALA A 265 -3.56 -14.97 -0.27
C ALA A 265 -2.36 -15.80 -0.70
N ASN A 266 -1.14 -15.45 -0.27
CA ASN A 266 0.06 -16.21 -0.62
C ASN A 266 0.06 -17.62 -0.03
N VAL A 267 -0.41 -17.80 1.22
CA VAL A 267 -0.53 -19.13 1.84
C VAL A 267 -1.54 -20.00 1.09
N LEU A 268 -2.70 -19.46 0.74
CA LEU A 268 -3.69 -20.17 -0.08
C LEU A 268 -3.07 -20.62 -1.41
N SER A 269 -2.28 -19.77 -2.06
CA SER A 269 -1.61 -20.12 -3.32
C SER A 269 -0.47 -21.12 -3.19
N LEU A 270 0.24 -21.14 -2.06
CA LEU A 270 1.32 -22.09 -1.81
C LEU A 270 0.80 -23.48 -1.41
N GLU A 271 -0.20 -23.51 -0.53
CA GLU A 271 -0.64 -24.72 0.16
C GLU A 271 -1.90 -25.35 -0.45
N ARG A 272 -2.60 -24.65 -1.35
CA ARG A 272 -3.83 -25.13 -2.00
C ARG A 272 -3.70 -25.15 -3.53
N LYS A 273 -4.85 -25.16 -4.23
CA LYS A 273 -4.94 -25.45 -5.68
C LYS A 273 -4.80 -24.21 -6.57
N THR A 274 -4.47 -23.05 -6.03
CA THR A 274 -4.24 -21.85 -6.84
C THR A 274 -2.88 -21.90 -7.55
N ASP A 275 -2.85 -21.46 -8.81
CA ASP A 275 -1.62 -21.38 -9.60
C ASP A 275 -0.69 -20.27 -9.06
N PRO A 276 0.49 -20.63 -8.53
CA PRO A 276 1.44 -19.67 -7.96
C PRO A 276 2.02 -18.70 -9.00
N SER A 277 1.94 -19.02 -10.30
CA SER A 277 2.46 -18.15 -11.36
C SER A 277 1.64 -16.86 -11.54
N THR A 278 0.38 -16.87 -11.10
CA THR A 278 -0.53 -15.73 -11.21
C THR A 278 -0.36 -14.70 -10.09
N ILE A 279 0.28 -15.09 -8.98
CA ILE A 279 0.33 -14.25 -7.78
C ILE A 279 1.37 -13.14 -7.92
N PRO A 280 0.97 -11.86 -7.81
CA PRO A 280 1.91 -10.76 -7.89
C PRO A 280 2.85 -10.73 -6.68
N VAL A 281 4.16 -10.81 -6.94
CA VAL A 281 5.19 -10.62 -5.91
C VAL A 281 5.65 -9.17 -5.95
N THR A 282 5.43 -8.44 -4.85
CA THR A 282 5.83 -7.02 -4.77
C THR A 282 7.23 -6.86 -4.22
N GLN A 283 8.09 -6.18 -4.96
CA GLN A 283 9.42 -5.76 -4.51
C GLN A 283 9.44 -4.23 -4.34
N ASP A 284 9.53 -3.79 -3.07
CA ASP A 284 9.58 -2.37 -2.73
C ASP A 284 11.03 -1.97 -2.42
N ALA A 285 11.49 -0.87 -3.03
CA ALA A 285 12.79 -0.30 -2.72
C ALA A 285 12.82 0.32 -1.32
N SER A 286 13.68 -0.20 -0.43
CA SER A 286 13.84 0.32 0.93
C SER A 286 14.42 1.73 0.91
N SER A 287 13.63 2.73 1.30
CA SER A 287 14.08 4.13 1.38
C SER A 287 14.60 4.66 0.03
N SER A 288 13.84 4.43 -1.05
CA SER A 288 14.25 4.74 -2.43
C SER A 288 14.82 6.14 -2.66
N ALA A 289 14.30 7.18 -2.00
CA ALA A 289 14.87 8.53 -2.13
C ALA A 289 16.28 8.63 -1.53
N TYR A 290 16.57 7.92 -0.43
CA TYR A 290 17.90 7.86 0.13
C TYR A 290 18.85 7.01 -0.73
N GLN A 291 18.35 5.96 -1.40
CA GLN A 291 19.15 5.22 -2.41
C GLN A 291 19.55 6.13 -3.58
N ILE A 292 18.60 6.91 -4.11
CA ILE A 292 18.88 7.88 -5.18
C ILE A 292 19.86 8.95 -4.69
N MET A 293 19.67 9.44 -3.47
CA MET A 293 20.56 10.44 -2.87
C MET A 293 21.98 9.90 -2.67
N SER A 294 22.14 8.68 -2.14
CA SER A 294 23.47 8.08 -1.99
C SER A 294 24.18 7.90 -3.32
N TYR A 295 23.43 7.58 -4.38
CA TYR A 295 23.99 7.52 -5.72
C TYR A 295 24.48 8.90 -6.20
N PHE A 296 23.66 9.95 -6.10
CA PHE A 296 24.06 11.28 -6.56
C PHE A 296 25.19 11.90 -5.75
N LEU A 297 25.25 11.61 -4.44
CA LEU A 297 26.31 12.08 -3.56
C LEU A 297 27.55 11.18 -3.56
N LEU A 298 27.51 10.04 -4.27
CA LEU A 298 28.54 8.99 -4.22
C LEU A 298 28.88 8.58 -2.77
N ASP A 299 27.87 8.57 -1.90
CA ASP A 299 28.00 8.24 -0.50
C ASP A 299 27.92 6.71 -0.32
N VAL A 300 29.07 6.09 -0.21
CA VAL A 300 29.22 4.62 -0.06
C VAL A 300 28.56 4.11 1.21
N GLU A 301 28.66 4.87 2.31
CA GLU A 301 28.09 4.45 3.59
C GLU A 301 26.56 4.46 3.53
N LEU A 302 25.97 5.54 3.01
CA LEU A 302 24.53 5.63 2.81
C LEU A 302 24.04 4.62 1.77
N ALA A 303 24.81 4.39 0.70
CA ALA A 303 24.49 3.39 -0.31
C ALA A 303 24.40 1.98 0.31
N ASN A 304 25.32 1.63 1.21
CA ASN A 304 25.25 0.35 1.93
C ASN A 304 24.03 0.32 2.88
N ARG A 305 23.84 1.35 3.71
CA ARG A 305 22.71 1.44 4.67
C ARG A 305 21.32 1.40 4.01
N THR A 306 21.24 1.70 2.72
CA THR A 306 20.00 1.71 1.93
C THR A 306 19.87 0.51 0.99
N ASN A 307 20.79 -0.45 1.01
CA ASN A 307 20.83 -1.61 0.12
C ASN A 307 21.01 -1.25 -1.37
N LEU A 308 21.57 -0.08 -1.70
CA LEU A 308 21.94 0.26 -3.08
C LEU A 308 23.17 -0.56 -3.51
N ILE A 309 24.12 -0.76 -2.59
CA ILE A 309 25.22 -1.71 -2.71
C ILE A 309 25.06 -2.76 -1.61
N SER A 310 25.50 -3.98 -1.88
CA SER A 310 25.53 -5.06 -0.89
C SER A 310 26.98 -5.34 -0.53
N ILE A 311 27.37 -5.02 0.71
CA ILE A 311 28.68 -5.40 1.26
C ILE A 311 28.60 -6.75 1.98
N ASP A 312 27.40 -7.14 2.43
CA ASP A 312 27.09 -8.44 3.02
C ASP A 312 25.77 -9.01 2.47
N ASP A 313 25.39 -10.20 2.95
CA ASP A 313 24.15 -10.91 2.59
C ASP A 313 22.91 -10.43 3.41
N LYS A 314 23.01 -9.30 4.12
CA LYS A 314 21.93 -8.80 4.97
C LYS A 314 21.16 -7.67 4.29
N ILE A 315 19.85 -7.67 4.54
CA ILE A 315 18.95 -6.58 4.21
C ILE A 315 19.05 -5.54 5.34
N HIS A 316 19.63 -4.39 5.02
CA HIS A 316 19.77 -3.27 5.95
C HIS A 316 18.50 -2.43 6.06
N ASP A 317 18.30 -1.87 7.25
CA ASP A 317 17.18 -1.00 7.56
C ASP A 317 17.67 0.36 8.05
N LEU A 318 17.75 1.31 7.12
CA LEU A 318 18.22 2.69 7.36
C LEU A 318 17.61 3.29 8.63
N TYR A 319 16.30 3.14 8.84
CA TYR A 319 15.62 3.79 9.96
C TYR A 319 16.03 3.20 11.30
N THR A 320 16.38 1.92 11.35
CA THR A 320 16.89 1.30 12.59
C THR A 320 18.25 1.89 12.97
N LYS A 321 19.12 2.17 11.99
CA LYS A 321 20.39 2.86 12.22
C LYS A 321 20.20 4.31 12.66
N LEU A 322 19.27 5.02 12.02
CA LEU A 322 18.93 6.40 12.42
C LEU A 322 18.34 6.51 13.83
N ILE A 323 17.72 5.45 14.38
CA ILE A 323 17.26 5.45 15.79
C ILE A 323 18.44 5.59 16.75
N GLU A 324 19.52 4.83 16.52
CA GLU A 324 20.71 4.84 17.39
C GLU A 324 21.36 6.23 17.37
N GLU A 325 21.59 6.77 16.18
CA GLU A 325 22.16 8.11 15.98
C GLU A 325 21.28 9.22 16.58
N LEU A 326 19.97 9.14 16.39
CA LEU A 326 19.04 10.12 16.95
C LEU A 326 19.04 10.07 18.49
N ARG A 327 19.07 8.88 19.09
CA ARG A 327 19.13 8.73 20.55
C ARG A 327 20.41 9.33 21.11
N ASP A 328 21.54 9.11 20.47
CA ASP A 328 22.81 9.65 20.94
C ASP A 328 22.88 11.17 20.80
N TYR A 329 22.38 11.71 19.68
CA TYR A 329 22.19 13.15 19.51
C TYR A 329 21.32 13.75 20.62
N LEU A 330 20.17 13.14 20.94
CA LEU A 330 19.25 13.68 21.94
C LEU A 330 19.79 13.60 23.37
N LYS A 331 20.60 12.59 23.72
CA LYS A 331 21.25 12.53 25.05
C LYS A 331 22.19 13.70 25.30
N VAL A 332 22.83 14.21 24.25
CA VAL A 332 23.74 15.37 24.33
C VAL A 332 22.97 16.68 24.38
N HIS A 333 21.85 16.78 23.65
CA HIS A 333 21.13 18.03 23.46
C HIS A 333 19.92 18.24 24.38
N LEU A 334 19.42 17.20 25.04
CA LEU A 334 18.34 17.29 26.02
C LEU A 334 18.88 17.25 27.45
N ARG A 335 18.13 17.84 28.39
CA ARG A 335 18.38 17.63 29.83
C ARG A 335 18.30 16.15 30.14
N SER A 336 19.17 15.64 31.02
CA SER A 336 19.26 14.21 31.34
C SER A 336 17.92 13.60 31.77
N SER A 337 17.10 14.36 32.51
CA SER A 337 15.75 13.95 32.94
C SER A 337 14.77 13.80 31.76
N LEU A 338 14.88 14.62 30.73
CA LEU A 338 14.03 14.52 29.54
C LEU A 338 14.55 13.44 28.58
N ALA A 339 15.87 13.33 28.43
CA ALA A 339 16.49 12.30 27.61
C ALA A 339 16.14 10.88 28.08
N SER A 340 16.13 10.64 29.40
CA SER A 340 15.77 9.34 30.00
C SER A 340 14.31 8.96 29.75
N VAL A 341 13.42 9.94 29.60
CA VAL A 341 12.01 9.71 29.25
C VAL A 341 11.85 9.52 27.74
N VAL A 342 12.44 10.38 26.92
CA VAL A 342 12.21 10.42 25.47
C VAL A 342 12.94 9.31 24.72
N CYS A 343 14.24 9.11 24.96
CA CYS A 343 15.08 8.23 24.14
C CYS A 343 14.59 6.76 24.09
N PRO A 344 14.12 6.14 25.20
CA PRO A 344 13.58 4.79 25.18
C PRO A 344 12.31 4.65 24.33
N ARG A 345 11.57 5.75 24.12
CA ARG A 345 10.29 5.79 23.41
C ARG A 345 10.44 6.11 21.92
N ILE A 346 11.64 6.46 21.47
CA ILE A 346 11.93 6.63 20.05
C ILE A 346 11.96 5.25 19.41
N ASP A 347 10.97 4.98 18.58
CA ASP A 347 10.86 3.76 17.81
C ASP A 347 11.10 4.01 16.32
N ARG A 348 11.14 2.91 15.56
CA ARG A 348 11.31 2.96 14.12
C ARG A 348 10.18 3.72 13.41
N LYS A 349 8.95 3.66 13.94
CA LYS A 349 7.78 4.30 13.33
C LYS A 349 7.93 5.82 13.39
N LEU A 350 8.30 6.37 14.54
CA LEU A 350 8.55 7.80 14.72
C LEU A 350 9.74 8.27 13.87
N VAL A 351 10.87 7.55 13.90
CA VAL A 351 12.04 7.89 13.09
C VAL A 351 11.70 7.89 11.60
N LYS A 352 11.02 6.85 11.11
CA LYS A 352 10.55 6.80 9.73
C LYS A 352 9.60 7.96 9.40
N ALA A 353 8.66 8.28 10.29
CA ALA A 353 7.74 9.41 10.10
C ALA A 353 8.48 10.75 9.99
N ILE A 354 9.60 10.92 10.70
CA ILE A 354 10.42 12.14 10.63
C ILE A 354 11.26 12.16 9.35
N PHE A 355 12.13 11.16 9.15
CA PHE A 355 13.19 11.21 8.14
C PHE A 355 12.71 10.84 6.73
N MET A 356 11.86 9.83 6.57
CA MET A 356 11.39 9.42 5.24
C MET A 356 10.77 10.58 4.42
N PRO A 357 9.87 11.40 4.97
CA PRO A 357 9.31 12.53 4.22
C PRO A 357 10.19 13.78 4.19
N LEU A 358 11.27 13.86 4.96
CA LEU A 358 12.16 15.03 5.00
C LEU A 358 12.75 15.32 3.62
N ILE A 359 13.25 14.29 2.95
CA ILE A 359 13.79 14.38 1.58
C ILE A 359 12.73 14.76 0.53
N TYR A 360 11.45 14.61 0.85
CA TYR A 360 10.33 15.02 0.01
C TYR A 360 9.78 16.42 0.38
N GLY A 361 10.52 17.21 1.17
CA GLY A 361 10.17 18.59 1.50
C GLY A 361 9.28 18.75 2.73
N LYS A 362 9.30 17.80 3.67
CA LYS A 362 8.54 17.95 4.93
C LYS A 362 9.05 19.12 5.76
N THR A 363 8.11 19.90 6.29
CA THR A 363 8.40 21.08 7.10
C THR A 363 8.61 20.75 8.58
N VAL A 364 9.31 21.66 9.29
CA VAL A 364 9.50 21.58 10.74
C VAL A 364 8.17 21.45 11.48
N ILE A 365 7.14 22.21 11.09
CA ILE A 365 5.81 22.16 11.71
C ILE A 365 5.20 20.76 11.62
N SER A 366 5.32 20.09 10.46
CA SER A 366 4.82 18.72 10.30
C SER A 366 5.61 17.74 11.16
N THR A 367 6.92 17.94 11.28
CA THR A 367 7.78 17.11 12.14
C THR A 367 7.42 17.29 13.62
N THR A 368 7.18 18.52 14.07
CA THR A 368 6.72 18.81 15.43
C THR A 368 5.39 18.12 15.73
N LYS A 369 4.45 18.11 14.77
CA LYS A 369 3.16 17.40 14.93
C LYS A 369 3.37 15.89 15.10
N ASP A 370 4.25 15.27 14.34
CA ASP A 370 4.51 13.82 14.48
C ASP A 370 5.13 13.47 15.84
N ILE A 371 6.09 14.29 16.31
CA ILE A 371 6.69 14.14 17.63
C ILE A 371 5.62 14.33 18.71
N HIS A 372 4.80 15.38 18.61
CA HIS A 372 3.71 15.64 19.54
C HIS A 372 2.72 14.47 19.56
N ASN A 373 2.25 13.99 18.40
CA ASN A 373 1.32 12.86 18.34
C ASN A 373 1.91 11.58 18.93
N SER A 374 3.22 11.37 18.78
CA SER A 374 3.88 10.17 19.30
C SER A 374 4.22 10.25 20.79
N LEU A 375 4.42 11.44 21.36
CA LEU A 375 4.93 11.62 22.73
C LEU A 375 3.96 12.34 23.67
N SER A 376 2.93 13.04 23.17
CA SER A 376 2.04 13.88 24.00
C SER A 376 1.25 13.08 25.03
N SER A 377 0.71 11.91 24.67
CA SER A 377 0.00 11.02 25.61
C SER A 377 0.89 10.49 26.74
N LEU A 378 2.20 10.61 26.59
CA LEU A 378 3.20 10.12 27.54
C LEU A 378 3.75 11.24 28.44
N LEU A 379 3.59 12.50 28.04
CA LEU A 379 4.05 13.69 28.77
C LEU A 379 2.95 14.34 29.62
N THR A 380 1.69 13.96 29.43
CA THR A 380 0.53 14.43 30.23
C THR A 380 0.28 13.61 31.50
N ASN A 381 1.00 12.50 31.70
CA ASN A 381 0.88 11.64 32.90
C ASN A 381 2.03 11.87 33.91
N GLN A 382 2.58 13.08 33.97
CA GLN A 382 3.56 13.49 35.00
C GLN A 382 3.09 14.72 35.76
#